data_AF-A0AAV3WB59-F1
#
_entry.id   AF-A0AAV3WB59-F1
#
_cell.length_a   1.000
_cell.length_b   1.000
_cell.length_c   1.000
_cell.angle_alpha   90.00
_cell.angle_beta   90.00
_cell.angle_gamma   90.00
#
_symmetry.space_group_name_H-M   'P 1'
#
loop_
_entity.id
_entity.type
_entity.pdbx_description
1 polymer ?
#
loop_
_entity_poly.entity_id
_entity_poly.type
_entity_poly.pdbx_seq_one_letter_code
_entity_poly.pdbx_strand_id
1 'polypeptide(L)'
;MYKRMKFAHFKMASCYYLFIKNYWIYDMETLVLELIKPLTLTKEDFPPINFEEGTVLKVLMKTPTGYLVTADSRFNFTVSFDDENQVWQKL
;
A
#
# COMPACT_ATOMS: atom_id res chain seq x y z
N MET A 1 -18.48 -26.29 5.64
CA MET A 1 -19.92 -26.00 5.54
C MET A 1 -20.08 -24.48 5.48
N TYR A 2 -20.01 -23.90 4.28
CA TYR A 2 -20.16 -22.45 4.07
C TYR A 2 -21.44 -22.20 3.27
N LYS A 3 -22.28 -21.29 3.78
CA LYS A 3 -23.67 -21.11 3.39
C LYS A 3 -23.75 -20.41 2.03
N ARG A 4 -24.33 -21.10 1.05
CA ARG A 4 -24.60 -20.62 -0.32
C ARG A 4 -25.63 -19.47 -0.26
N MET A 5 -25.21 -18.23 -0.50
CA MET A 5 -26.14 -17.14 -0.82
C MET A 5 -26.30 -17.08 -2.35
N LYS A 6 -27.49 -17.46 -2.82
CA LYS A 6 -27.91 -17.25 -4.21
C LYS A 6 -28.36 -15.80 -4.35
N PHE A 7 -27.74 -15.03 -5.25
CA PHE A 7 -28.34 -13.81 -5.76
C PHE A 7 -28.64 -13.97 -7.25
N ALA A 8 -29.88 -13.62 -7.57
CA ALA A 8 -30.57 -13.86 -8.82
C ALA A 8 -29.99 -13.03 -9.98
N HIS A 9 -30.21 -13.59 -11.17
CA HIS A 9 -29.99 -13.02 -12.49
C HIS A 9 -30.57 -11.60 -12.59
N PHE A 10 -29.72 -10.59 -12.83
CA PHE A 10 -30.17 -9.27 -13.27
C PHE A 10 -29.33 -8.78 -14.45
N LYS A 11 -30.05 -8.26 -15.44
CA LYS A 11 -29.66 -8.02 -16.83
C LYS A 11 -28.82 -6.74 -16.95
N MET A 12 -27.63 -6.87 -17.54
CA MET A 12 -27.07 -6.01 -18.59
C MET A 12 -27.26 -4.48 -18.47
N ALA A 13 -26.30 -3.80 -17.84
CA ALA A 13 -25.74 -2.52 -18.30
C ALA A 13 -24.48 -2.17 -17.47
N SER A 14 -23.44 -1.68 -18.15
CA SER A 14 -22.25 -1.04 -17.58
C SER A 14 -21.14 -1.97 -17.02
N CYS A 15 -20.14 -2.23 -17.87
CA CYS A 15 -18.84 -2.84 -17.53
C CYS A 15 -18.05 -2.13 -16.41
N TYR A 16 -18.54 -1.02 -15.86
CA TYR A 16 -17.82 -0.24 -14.85
C TYR A 16 -17.99 -0.76 -13.41
N TYR A 17 -18.92 -1.70 -13.15
CA TYR A 17 -19.18 -2.18 -11.78
C TYR A 17 -18.39 -3.42 -11.35
N LEU A 18 -17.66 -4.08 -12.27
CA LEU A 18 -16.90 -5.30 -11.95
C LEU A 18 -15.44 -5.05 -11.53
N PHE A 19 -14.94 -3.82 -11.58
CA PHE A 19 -13.52 -3.54 -11.30
C PHE A 19 -13.21 -3.15 -9.84
N ILE A 20 -14.21 -2.79 -9.03
CA ILE A 20 -13.95 -2.14 -7.73
C ILE A 20 -14.06 -3.12 -6.54
N LYS A 21 -14.67 -4.31 -6.69
CA LYS A 21 -14.86 -5.23 -5.56
C LYS A 21 -13.74 -6.25 -5.32
N ASN A 22 -12.81 -6.44 -6.26
CA ASN A 22 -11.75 -7.46 -6.14
C ASN A 22 -10.39 -6.92 -5.66
N TYR A 23 -10.24 -5.62 -5.41
CA TYR A 23 -8.99 -5.05 -4.88
C TYR A 23 -8.94 -4.93 -3.35
N TRP A 24 -10.02 -5.30 -2.64
CA TRP A 24 -10.11 -5.16 -1.18
C TRP A 24 -9.83 -6.45 -0.40
N ILE A 25 -9.36 -7.50 -1.06
CA ILE A 25 -8.89 -8.72 -0.39
C ILE A 25 -7.63 -9.19 -1.12
N TYR A 26 -6.58 -8.38 -1.08
CA TYR A 26 -5.26 -8.97 -1.07
C TYR A 26 -4.93 -9.20 0.39
N ASP A 27 -5.14 -10.44 0.80
CA ASP A 27 -4.56 -11.11 1.95
C ASP A 27 -3.03 -11.15 1.77
N MET A 28 -2.42 -9.98 1.59
CA MET A 28 -1.01 -9.80 1.86
C MET A 28 -0.98 -9.78 3.39
N GLU A 29 -0.41 -10.84 3.98
CA GLU A 29 0.20 -10.80 5.30
C GLU A 29 0.64 -9.36 5.57
N THR A 30 0.11 -8.73 6.62
CA THR A 30 0.22 -7.30 6.85
C THR A 30 1.68 -6.89 6.88
N LEU A 31 2.23 -6.56 5.71
CA LEU A 31 3.66 -6.39 5.54
C LEU A 31 3.99 -5.00 6.05
N VAL A 32 4.84 -4.99 7.06
CA VAL A 32 5.25 -3.77 7.76
C VAL A 32 6.73 -3.57 7.45
N LEU A 33 7.07 -2.36 7.07
CA LEU A 33 8.44 -1.93 6.86
C LEU A 33 8.84 -0.98 7.97
N GLU A 34 10.11 -1.01 8.35
CA GLU A 34 10.72 -0.06 9.27
C GLU A 34 11.77 0.74 8.53
N LEU A 35 11.79 2.06 8.72
CA LEU A 35 12.87 2.91 8.25
C LEU A 35 14.09 2.76 9.15
N ILE A 36 15.20 2.26 8.62
CA ILE A 36 16.48 2.16 9.33
C ILE A 36 17.37 3.40 9.14
N LYS A 37 16.91 4.36 8.35
CA LYS A 37 17.53 5.68 8.17
C LYS A 37 16.45 6.76 8.04
N PRO A 38 16.74 8.01 8.43
CA PRO A 38 15.81 9.11 8.20
C PRO A 38 15.59 9.32 6.70
N LEU A 39 14.34 9.60 6.32
CA LEU A 39 13.92 9.79 4.93
C LEU A 39 13.26 11.17 4.79
N THR A 40 13.79 11.98 3.88
CA THR A 40 13.19 13.27 3.51
C THR A 40 12.57 13.14 2.13
N LEU A 41 11.25 13.29 2.06
CA LEU A 41 10.51 13.34 0.81
C LEU A 41 10.34 14.79 0.37
N THR A 42 10.80 15.09 -0.85
CA THR A 42 10.67 16.41 -1.48
C THR A 42 9.74 16.32 -2.68
N LYS A 43 8.83 17.28 -2.81
CA LYS A 43 7.98 17.44 -3.99
C LYS A 43 7.93 18.93 -4.37
N GLU A 44 7.92 19.21 -5.66
CA GLU A 44 7.77 20.57 -6.17
C GLU A 44 6.50 21.22 -5.59
N ASP A 45 6.63 22.45 -5.08
CA ASP A 45 5.60 23.23 -4.39
C ASP A 45 5.07 22.71 -3.04
N PHE A 46 5.73 21.70 -2.44
CA PHE A 46 5.36 21.21 -1.11
C PHE A 46 6.53 21.27 -0.13
N PRO A 47 6.28 21.60 1.15
CA PRO A 47 7.31 21.52 2.17
C PRO A 47 7.84 20.07 2.28
N PRO A 48 9.15 19.90 2.50
CA PRO A 48 9.73 18.58 2.65
C PRO A 48 9.12 17.85 3.85
N ILE A 49 8.79 16.58 3.67
CA ILE A 49 8.28 15.72 4.73
C ILE A 49 9.43 14.85 5.22
N ASN A 50 9.76 14.99 6.50
CA ASN A 50 10.82 14.23 7.14
C ASN A 50 10.22 13.08 7.95
N PHE A 51 10.78 11.89 7.76
CA PHE A 51 10.51 10.71 8.57
C PHE A 51 11.79 10.34 9.34
N GLU A 52 11.61 10.02 10.61
CA GLU A 52 12.71 9.63 11.50
C GLU A 52 13.04 8.15 11.30
N GLU A 53 14.27 7.77 11.68
CA GLU A 53 14.64 6.37 11.83
C GLU A 53 13.76 5.69 12.88
N GLY A 54 13.43 4.42 12.65
CA GLY A 54 12.47 3.65 13.44
C GLY A 54 11.00 3.90 13.07
N THR A 55 10.73 4.75 12.08
CA THR A 55 9.35 4.95 11.61
C THR A 55 8.82 3.68 10.96
N VAL A 56 7.64 3.28 11.39
CA VAL A 56 6.94 2.10 10.89
C VAL A 56 6.01 2.48 9.74
N LEU A 57 6.09 1.74 8.65
CA LEU A 57 5.38 1.96 7.40
C LEU A 57 4.53 0.75 7.06
N LYS A 58 3.25 0.96 6.79
CA LYS A 58 2.33 -0.10 6.39
C LYS A 58 2.27 -0.22 4.88
N VAL A 59 2.51 -1.41 4.33
CA VAL A 59 2.38 -1.64 2.89
C VAL A 59 0.92 -1.68 2.49
N LEU A 60 0.57 -0.89 1.48
CA LEU A 60 -0.75 -0.86 0.85
C LEU A 60 -0.79 -1.76 -0.39
N MET A 61 0.26 -1.73 -1.20
CA MET A 61 0.38 -2.57 -2.41
C MET A 61 1.83 -2.73 -2.86
N LYS A 62 2.08 -3.79 -3.61
CA LYS A 62 3.35 -4.02 -4.30
C LYS A 62 3.29 -3.42 -5.70
N THR A 63 4.29 -2.63 -6.07
CA THR A 63 4.51 -2.16 -7.44
C THR A 63 5.65 -2.97 -8.09
N PRO A 64 5.87 -2.88 -9.42
CA PRO A 64 6.97 -3.60 -10.07
C PRO A 64 8.36 -3.23 -9.54
N THR A 65 8.52 -2.01 -9.02
CA THR A 65 9.81 -1.46 -8.58
C THR A 65 9.90 -1.26 -7.06
N GLY A 66 8.83 -1.52 -6.31
CA GLY A 66 8.80 -1.18 -4.89
C GLY A 66 7.50 -1.52 -4.15
N TYR A 67 7.33 -0.89 -3.00
CA TYR A 67 6.10 -0.93 -2.21
C TYR A 67 5.49 0.45 -2.12
N LEU A 68 4.19 0.55 -2.36
CA LEU A 68 3.42 1.72 -1.93
C LEU A 68 3.09 1.54 -0.45
N VAL A 69 3.56 2.47 0.35
CA VAL A 69 3.43 2.45 1.81
C VAL A 69 2.63 3.66 2.30
N THR A 70 2.06 3.51 3.48
CA THR A 70 1.46 4.59 4.25
C THR A 70 2.15 4.70 5.60
N ALA A 71 2.48 5.92 6.00
CA ALA A 71 2.97 6.22 7.34
C ALA A 71 1.80 6.62 8.26
N ASP A 72 2.06 6.70 9.58
CA ASP A 72 1.06 7.14 10.57
C ASP A 72 0.48 8.53 10.27
N SER A 73 1.25 9.39 9.57
CA SER A 73 0.81 10.70 9.08
C SER A 73 -0.26 10.64 7.98
N ARG A 74 -0.69 9.43 7.58
CA ARG A 74 -1.59 9.15 6.44
C ARG A 74 -1.04 9.61 5.08
N PHE A 75 0.26 9.91 5.03
CA PHE A 75 0.95 10.21 3.79
C PHE A 75 1.36 8.91 3.10
N ASN A 76 1.10 8.84 1.80
CA ASN A 76 1.40 7.66 0.99
C ASN A 76 2.57 7.97 0.06
N PHE A 77 3.56 7.08 0.02
CA PHE A 77 4.71 7.20 -0.86
C PHE A 77 5.22 5.82 -1.27
N THR A 78 6.10 5.79 -2.27
CA THR A 78 6.68 4.55 -2.79
C THR A 78 8.10 4.41 -2.27
N VAL A 79 8.45 3.23 -1.76
CA VAL A 79 9.83 2.84 -1.43
C VAL A 79 10.34 1.86 -2.47
N SER A 80 11.58 2.04 -2.96
CA SER A 80 12.19 1.14 -3.95
C SER A 80 12.69 -0.15 -3.32
N PHE A 81 12.66 -1.27 -4.06
CA PHE A 81 13.31 -2.51 -3.64
C PHE A 81 14.83 -2.38 -3.55
N ASP A 82 15.44 -1.49 -4.32
CA ASP A 82 16.89 -1.28 -4.30
C ASP A 82 17.38 -0.71 -2.95
N ASP A 83 16.47 -0.08 -2.20
CA ASP A 83 16.73 0.53 -0.90
C ASP A 83 16.51 -0.44 0.28
N GLU A 84 16.11 -1.68 0.00
CA GLU A 84 15.92 -2.72 1.03
C GLU A 84 17.24 -3.02 1.75
N ASN A 85 17.18 -3.05 3.09
CA ASN A 85 18.32 -3.14 4.02
C ASN A 85 19.32 -1.96 3.96
N GLN A 86 19.01 -0.89 3.21
CA GLN A 86 19.83 0.33 3.17
C GLN A 86 19.12 1.54 3.77
N VAL A 87 17.82 1.67 3.50
CA VAL A 87 16.95 2.74 3.99
C VAL A 87 15.77 2.18 4.78
N TRP A 88 15.26 1.01 4.37
CA TRP A 88 14.16 0.33 5.05
C TRP A 88 14.39 -1.18 5.14
N GLN A 89 13.74 -1.84 6.09
CA GLN A 89 13.76 -3.30 6.24
C GLN A 89 12.36 -3.85 6.54
N LYS A 90 12.13 -5.13 6.28
CA LYS A 90 10.89 -5.83 6.64
C LYS A 90 10.92 -6.24 8.11
N LEU A 91 9.79 -6.09 8.79
CA LEU A 91 9.56 -6.63 10.15
C LEU A 91 8.93 -8.03 10.11
#